data_AF-A0A9E3RTS2-F1
#
_entry.id   AF-A0A9E3RTS2-F1
#
_cell.length_a   1.000
_cell.length_b   1.000
_cell.length_c   1.000
_cell.angle_alpha   90.00
_cell.angle_beta   90.00
_cell.angle_gamma   90.00
#
_symmetry.space_group_name_H-M   'P 1'
#
loop_
_entity.id
_entity.type
_entity.pdbx_description
1 polymer ?
#
loop_
_entity_poly.entity_id
_entity_poly.type
_entity_poly.pdbx_seq_one_letter_code
_entity_poly.pdbx_strand_id
1 'polypeptide(L)'
;MIIQHPDSDKLRTQYRDLQHDLRVILEEWFELNNTVRPELIKKYDELFGEREVELQKVTLVAEEIQRRVELFTMRAQRGAEFTAEEVQRIHEMVDNEFRKFTKRMNEAFTMSADEREQQSSLKHEKQQQEKGTEINKLYRAIVKHLHPDINGENPDFKRLWNNVQEAYTEKNISKLRTYYNILCIEEQILNEVITDEQGLEKLRSEVRQLEMKVDYERRKLQRIKTEEPFTFAELMKDDTWIEQQHSKLQKLIQTKQRQTQLAEEQLQAILGSKWDEYKKQNPKTKEQFDFQDDFLENTYFSMRA
;
A
#
# COMPACT_ATOMS: atom_id res chain seq x y z
N MET A 1 26.85 1.20 51.84
CA MET A 1 25.47 0.81 51.51
C MET A 1 25.01 1.75 50.42
N ILE A 2 24.87 1.27 49.18
CA ILE A 2 24.36 2.10 48.08
C ILE A 2 22.85 2.13 48.25
N ILE A 3 22.29 3.30 48.55
CA ILE A 3 20.84 3.46 48.77
C ILE A 3 20.22 3.80 47.42
N GLN A 4 19.36 2.92 46.93
CA GLN A 4 18.61 3.12 45.68
C GLN A 4 17.54 4.20 45.89
N HIS A 5 17.32 5.05 44.88
CA HIS A 5 16.29 6.09 44.96
C HIS A 5 14.88 5.46 45.08
N PRO A 6 14.03 5.90 46.03
CA PRO A 6 12.76 5.23 46.37
C PRO A 6 11.75 5.18 45.21
N ASP A 7 11.76 6.16 44.31
CA ASP A 7 10.85 6.23 43.15
C ASP A 7 11.29 5.38 41.95
N SER A 8 12.53 4.88 41.94
CA SER A 8 13.11 4.20 40.77
C SER A 8 12.41 2.88 40.43
N ASP A 9 11.98 2.11 41.44
CA ASP A 9 11.31 0.83 41.23
C ASP A 9 9.92 0.99 40.59
N LYS A 10 9.20 2.05 40.96
CA LYS A 10 7.90 2.38 40.36
C LYS A 10 8.06 2.74 38.89
N LEU A 11 9.01 3.61 38.55
CA LEU A 11 9.28 3.99 37.17
C LEU A 11 9.76 2.81 36.32
N ARG A 12 10.56 1.91 36.88
CA ARG A 12 10.96 0.66 36.19
C ARG A 12 9.78 -0.26 35.93
N THR A 13 8.86 -0.37 36.89
CA THR A 13 7.65 -1.18 36.70
C THR A 13 6.81 -0.60 35.56
N GLN A 14 6.57 0.72 35.56
CA GLN A 14 5.89 1.40 34.47
C GLN A 14 6.60 1.20 33.12
N TYR A 15 7.93 1.30 33.11
CA TYR A 15 8.72 1.07 31.90
C TYR A 15 8.52 -0.36 31.35
N ARG A 16 8.54 -1.39 32.21
CA ARG A 16 8.29 -2.78 31.80
C ARG A 16 6.88 -2.97 31.26
N ASP A 17 5.87 -2.41 31.93
CA ASP A 17 4.48 -2.50 31.49
C ASP A 17 4.30 -1.87 30.09
N LEU A 18 4.92 -0.71 29.86
CA LEU A 18 4.90 -0.04 28.56
C LEU A 18 5.67 -0.81 27.48
N GLN A 19 6.77 -1.48 27.82
CA GLN A 19 7.49 -2.33 26.88
C GLN A 19 6.67 -3.57 26.51
N HIS A 20 5.97 -4.15 27.48
CA HIS A 20 5.03 -5.24 27.24
C HIS A 20 3.90 -4.78 26.30
N ASP A 21 3.26 -3.65 26.60
CA ASP A 21 2.23 -3.05 25.74
C ASP A 21 2.74 -2.83 24.30
N LEU A 22 3.94 -2.26 24.15
CA LEU A 22 4.53 -2.01 22.84
C LEU A 22 4.77 -3.31 22.07
N ARG A 23 5.23 -4.36 22.75
CA ARG A 23 5.46 -5.69 22.16
C ARG A 23 4.15 -6.28 21.64
N VAL A 24 3.10 -6.28 22.45
CA VAL A 24 1.76 -6.78 22.08
C VAL A 24 1.20 -6.01 20.86
N ILE A 25 1.31 -4.68 20.85
CA ILE A 25 0.85 -3.85 19.72
C ILE A 25 1.58 -4.23 18.42
N LEU A 26 2.89 -4.49 18.49
CA LEU A 26 3.68 -4.80 17.30
C LEU A 26 3.49 -6.23 16.81
N GLU A 27 3.28 -7.18 17.73
CA GLU A 27 2.87 -8.54 17.40
C GLU A 27 1.53 -8.53 16.65
N GLU A 28 0.54 -7.80 17.16
CA GLU A 28 -0.75 -7.65 16.49
C GLU A 28 -0.61 -6.94 15.13
N TRP A 29 0.14 -5.83 15.07
CA TRP A 29 0.43 -5.15 13.80
C TRP A 29 1.05 -6.09 12.77
N PHE A 30 1.95 -6.96 13.23
CA PHE A 30 2.63 -7.92 12.38
C PHE A 30 1.68 -8.99 11.87
N GLU A 31 0.89 -9.61 12.74
CA GLU A 31 -0.13 -10.60 12.37
C GLU A 31 -1.12 -10.02 11.36
N LEU A 32 -1.61 -8.81 11.63
CA LEU A 32 -2.55 -8.13 10.75
C LEU A 32 -1.97 -7.91 9.35
N ASN A 33 -0.71 -7.48 9.21
CA ASN A 33 -0.16 -7.15 7.89
C ASN A 33 0.38 -8.36 7.12
N ASN A 34 0.87 -9.39 7.79
CA ASN A 34 1.59 -10.49 7.13
C ASN A 34 0.78 -11.79 7.06
N THR A 35 -0.33 -11.86 7.79
CA THR A 35 -1.22 -13.03 7.76
C THR A 35 -2.63 -12.60 7.39
N VAL A 36 -3.25 -11.75 8.21
CA VAL A 36 -4.68 -11.42 8.04
C VAL A 36 -4.94 -10.60 6.78
N ARG A 37 -4.17 -9.54 6.52
CA ARG A 37 -4.35 -8.68 5.35
C ARG A 37 -4.21 -9.48 4.04
N PRO A 38 -3.14 -10.26 3.79
CA PRO A 38 -3.03 -11.08 2.58
C PRO A 38 -4.20 -12.05 2.39
N GLU A 39 -4.67 -12.69 3.47
CA GLU A 39 -5.83 -13.60 3.42
C GLU A 39 -7.12 -12.86 3.07
N LEU A 40 -7.34 -11.68 3.67
CA LEU A 40 -8.52 -10.86 3.39
C LEU A 40 -8.51 -10.29 1.96
N ILE A 41 -7.35 -9.85 1.46
CA ILE A 41 -7.20 -9.41 0.05
C ILE A 41 -7.56 -10.56 -0.87
N LYS A 42 -6.93 -11.72 -0.67
CA LYS A 42 -7.17 -12.92 -1.48
C LYS A 42 -8.65 -13.31 -1.48
N LYS A 43 -9.28 -13.35 -0.31
CA LYS A 43 -10.71 -13.68 -0.19
C LYS A 43 -11.59 -12.64 -0.89
N TYR A 44 -11.28 -11.36 -0.74
CA TYR A 44 -12.01 -10.31 -1.43
C TYR A 44 -11.90 -10.47 -2.95
N ASP A 45 -10.70 -10.75 -3.45
CA ASP A 45 -10.44 -10.92 -4.88
C ASP A 45 -11.13 -12.15 -5.45
N GLU A 46 -11.14 -13.26 -4.71
CA GLU A 46 -11.90 -14.46 -5.07
C GLU A 46 -13.41 -14.17 -5.22
N LEU A 47 -13.94 -13.26 -4.40
CA LEU A 47 -15.35 -12.86 -4.47
C LEU A 47 -15.56 -11.88 -5.64
N PHE A 48 -14.84 -10.76 -5.67
CA PHE A 48 -15.21 -9.59 -6.46
C PHE A 48 -14.24 -9.24 -7.60
N GLY A 49 -13.05 -9.84 -7.63
CA GLY A 49 -11.94 -9.38 -8.47
C GLY A 49 -12.26 -9.37 -9.96
N GLU A 50 -12.86 -10.45 -10.48
CA GLU A 50 -13.24 -10.52 -11.89
C GLU A 50 -14.17 -9.37 -12.31
N ARG A 51 -15.17 -9.06 -11.49
CA ARG A 51 -16.16 -8.00 -11.76
C ARG A 51 -15.56 -6.60 -11.60
N GLU A 52 -14.64 -6.41 -10.68
CA GLU A 52 -13.97 -5.12 -10.53
C GLU A 52 -12.98 -4.85 -11.66
N VAL A 53 -12.25 -5.88 -12.10
CA VAL A 53 -11.45 -5.83 -13.33
C VAL A 53 -12.33 -5.50 -14.53
N GLU A 54 -13.49 -6.16 -14.69
CA GLU A 54 -14.46 -5.84 -15.74
C GLU A 54 -14.94 -4.39 -15.65
N LEU A 55 -15.29 -3.91 -14.45
CA LEU A 55 -15.72 -2.53 -14.23
C LEU A 55 -14.63 -1.54 -14.65
N GLN A 56 -13.37 -1.81 -14.31
CA GLN A 56 -12.25 -0.97 -14.72
C GLN A 56 -12.05 -0.99 -16.24
N LYS A 57 -12.11 -2.18 -16.89
CA LYS A 57 -12.05 -2.33 -18.36
C LYS A 57 -13.10 -1.45 -19.03
N VAL A 58 -14.36 -1.62 -18.64
CA VAL A 58 -15.47 -0.87 -19.24
C VAL A 58 -15.37 0.63 -18.93
N THR A 59 -14.92 1.01 -17.73
CA THR A 59 -14.71 2.42 -17.37
C THR A 59 -13.67 3.08 -18.25
N LEU A 60 -12.51 2.42 -18.46
CA LEU A 60 -11.45 2.93 -19.32
C LEU A 60 -11.97 3.14 -20.74
N VAL A 61 -12.67 2.15 -21.30
CA VAL A 61 -13.28 2.26 -22.63
C VAL A 61 -14.28 3.41 -22.70
N ALA A 62 -15.14 3.55 -21.68
CA ALA A 62 -16.13 4.63 -21.63
C ALA A 62 -15.46 6.00 -21.66
N GLU A 63 -14.38 6.20 -20.88
CA GLU A 63 -13.61 7.45 -20.86
C GLU A 63 -12.90 7.71 -22.19
N GLU A 64 -12.34 6.67 -22.80
CA GLU A 64 -11.67 6.72 -24.10
C GLU A 64 -12.62 7.20 -25.22
N ILE A 65 -13.85 6.66 -25.26
CA ILE A 65 -14.86 7.03 -26.26
C ILE A 65 -15.44 8.41 -25.94
N GLN A 66 -15.71 8.70 -24.68
CA GLN A 66 -16.19 10.01 -24.25
C GLN A 66 -15.20 11.12 -24.65
N ARG A 67 -13.90 10.86 -24.51
CA ARG A 67 -12.87 11.81 -24.94
C ARG A 67 -12.91 12.08 -26.45
N ARG A 68 -13.17 11.06 -27.27
CA ARG A 68 -13.37 11.25 -28.71
C ARG A 68 -14.60 12.12 -28.97
N VAL A 69 -15.73 11.83 -28.32
CA VAL A 69 -16.98 12.61 -28.44
C VAL A 69 -16.71 14.08 -28.16
N GLU A 70 -16.01 14.40 -27.07
CA GLU A 70 -15.67 15.77 -26.71
C GLU A 70 -14.92 16.49 -27.85
N LEU A 71 -13.85 15.88 -28.36
CA LEU A 71 -13.01 16.50 -29.39
C LEU A 71 -13.77 16.71 -30.72
N PHE A 72 -14.58 15.73 -31.13
CA PHE A 72 -15.38 15.84 -32.33
C PHE A 72 -16.54 16.82 -32.16
N THR A 73 -17.23 16.83 -31.03
CA THR A 73 -18.31 17.79 -30.76
C THR A 73 -17.78 19.22 -30.75
N MET A 74 -16.65 19.49 -30.08
CA MET A 74 -16.01 20.82 -30.08
C MET A 74 -15.63 21.29 -31.49
N ARG A 75 -15.23 20.38 -32.37
CA ARG A 75 -14.90 20.68 -33.77
C ARG A 75 -16.14 20.92 -34.62
N ALA A 76 -17.16 20.06 -34.49
CA ALA A 76 -18.41 20.16 -35.24
C ALA A 76 -19.15 21.48 -34.94
N GLN A 77 -19.15 21.92 -33.68
CA GLN A 77 -19.72 23.21 -33.26
C GLN A 77 -19.06 24.43 -33.93
N ARG A 78 -17.83 24.29 -34.46
CA ARG A 78 -17.14 25.36 -35.20
C ARG A 78 -17.44 25.36 -36.69
N GLY A 79 -18.37 24.52 -37.15
CA GLY A 79 -18.81 24.43 -38.55
C GLY A 79 -17.80 23.77 -39.49
N ALA A 80 -16.84 23.01 -38.96
CA ALA A 80 -15.83 22.32 -39.77
C ALA A 80 -16.37 20.98 -40.31
N GLU A 81 -16.20 20.73 -41.60
CA GLU A 81 -16.32 19.38 -42.15
C GLU A 81 -15.10 18.55 -41.75
N PHE A 82 -15.31 17.26 -41.46
CA PHE A 82 -14.24 16.36 -41.09
C PHE A 82 -13.66 15.66 -42.32
N THR A 83 -12.41 15.99 -42.67
CA THR A 83 -11.63 15.18 -43.62
C THR A 83 -11.23 13.84 -42.98
N ALA A 84 -10.97 12.81 -43.80
CA ALA A 84 -10.57 11.49 -43.29
C ALA A 84 -9.27 11.56 -42.46
N GLU A 85 -8.30 12.36 -42.90
CA GLU A 85 -7.01 12.58 -42.22
C GLU A 85 -7.17 13.25 -40.85
N GLU A 86 -8.14 14.14 -40.69
CA GLU A 86 -8.42 14.79 -39.41
C GLU A 86 -9.09 13.85 -38.42
N VAL A 87 -10.03 13.02 -38.88
CA VAL A 87 -10.66 12.00 -38.05
C VAL A 87 -9.61 11.04 -37.52
N GLN A 88 -8.74 10.54 -38.41
CA GLN A 88 -7.64 9.65 -38.03
C GLN A 88 -6.71 10.31 -37.01
N ARG A 89 -6.26 11.55 -37.23
CA ARG A 89 -5.38 12.27 -36.29
C ARG A 89 -5.99 12.45 -34.90
N ILE A 90 -7.29 12.76 -34.81
CA ILE A 90 -7.97 12.90 -33.52
C ILE A 90 -8.00 11.55 -32.79
N HIS A 91 -8.33 10.47 -33.50
CA HIS A 91 -8.32 9.14 -32.90
C HIS A 91 -6.93 8.73 -32.41
N GLU A 92 -5.89 8.88 -33.24
CA GLU A 92 -4.50 8.58 -32.87
C GLU A 92 -4.01 9.40 -31.67
N MET A 93 -4.45 10.67 -31.57
CA MET A 93 -4.17 11.52 -30.42
C MET A 93 -4.78 10.94 -29.14
N VAL A 94 -6.05 10.54 -29.16
CA VAL A 94 -6.72 9.92 -28.01
C VAL A 94 -6.09 8.58 -27.66
N ASP A 95 -5.79 7.74 -28.66
CA ASP A 95 -5.12 6.45 -28.47
C ASP A 95 -3.75 6.62 -27.79
N ASN A 96 -3.00 7.66 -28.14
CA ASN A 96 -1.73 7.98 -27.50
C ASN A 96 -1.89 8.57 -26.09
N GLU A 97 -2.91 9.42 -25.87
CA GLU A 97 -3.25 9.98 -24.57
C GLU A 97 -3.50 8.87 -23.56
N PHE A 98 -4.38 7.92 -23.90
CA PHE A 98 -4.74 6.80 -23.03
C PHE A 98 -3.59 5.80 -22.87
N ARG A 99 -2.83 5.50 -23.93
CA ARG A 99 -1.60 4.68 -23.77
C ARG A 99 -0.60 5.30 -22.79
N LYS A 100 -0.39 6.62 -22.85
CA LYS A 100 0.51 7.33 -21.91
C LYS A 100 -0.06 7.42 -20.50
N PHE A 101 -1.37 7.52 -20.36
CA PHE A 101 -2.05 7.51 -19.07
C PHE A 101 -1.89 6.14 -18.40
N THR A 102 -2.26 5.07 -19.11
CA THR A 102 -2.07 3.66 -18.72
C THR A 102 -0.61 3.38 -18.35
N LYS A 103 0.35 3.79 -19.19
CA LYS A 103 1.78 3.59 -18.92
C LYS A 103 2.27 4.34 -17.66
N ARG A 104 1.89 5.61 -17.47
CA ARG A 104 2.30 6.40 -16.29
C ARG A 104 1.70 5.86 -15.01
N MET A 105 0.46 5.38 -15.06
CA MET A 105 -0.13 4.67 -13.93
C MET A 105 0.64 3.38 -13.66
N ASN A 106 0.85 2.53 -14.66
CA ASN A 106 1.69 1.32 -14.52
C ASN A 106 3.01 1.65 -13.84
N GLU A 107 3.80 2.58 -14.36
CA GLU A 107 5.10 2.95 -13.79
C GLU A 107 4.99 3.46 -12.33
N ALA A 108 3.92 4.14 -11.95
CA ALA A 108 3.71 4.59 -10.57
C ALA A 108 3.39 3.45 -9.59
N PHE A 109 2.88 2.32 -10.10
CA PHE A 109 2.40 1.17 -9.35
C PHE A 109 3.32 -0.07 -9.44
N THR A 110 4.00 -0.29 -10.57
CA THR A 110 5.03 -1.33 -10.75
C THR A 110 6.39 -0.90 -10.21
N MET A 111 6.56 0.37 -9.84
CA MET A 111 7.72 0.76 -9.04
C MET A 111 7.70 0.02 -7.71
N SER A 112 8.55 -0.99 -7.63
CA SER A 112 8.90 -1.64 -6.37
C SER A 112 9.38 -0.58 -5.36
N ALA A 113 9.27 -0.89 -4.06
CA ALA A 113 9.85 -0.03 -3.02
C ALA A 113 11.33 0.31 -3.31
N ASP A 114 12.06 -0.64 -3.92
CA ASP A 114 13.43 -0.48 -4.41
C ASP A 114 13.56 0.54 -5.56
N GLU A 115 12.63 0.59 -6.52
CA GLU A 115 12.67 1.55 -7.63
C GLU A 115 12.31 2.98 -7.20
N ARG A 116 11.39 3.15 -6.23
CA ARG A 116 11.16 4.44 -5.57
C ARG A 116 12.39 4.92 -4.81
N GLU A 117 13.12 4.00 -4.18
CA GLU A 117 14.38 4.32 -3.49
C GLU A 117 15.50 4.64 -4.50
N GLN A 118 15.56 3.96 -5.64
CA GLN A 118 16.50 4.21 -6.74
C GLN A 118 16.27 5.57 -7.42
N GLN A 119 15.02 5.96 -7.68
CA GLN A 119 14.72 7.30 -8.20
C GLN A 119 14.97 8.42 -7.18
N SER A 120 14.89 8.13 -5.89
CA SER A 120 15.28 9.06 -4.83
C SER A 120 16.81 9.20 -4.67
N SER A 121 17.59 8.28 -5.23
CA SER A 121 19.05 8.20 -5.03
C SER A 121 19.89 8.91 -6.10
N LEU A 122 19.38 10.05 -6.60
CA LEU A 122 20.23 11.10 -7.18
C LEU A 122 20.67 12.16 -6.16
N LYS A 123 20.44 11.93 -4.84
CA LYS A 123 20.81 12.90 -3.79
C LYS A 123 21.61 12.39 -2.59
N HIS A 124 21.94 11.10 -2.45
CA HIS A 124 22.37 10.58 -1.13
C HIS A 124 23.63 9.70 -1.11
N GLU A 125 24.69 10.10 -1.81
CA GLU A 125 26.00 9.42 -1.69
C GLU A 125 26.80 9.75 -0.41
N LYS A 126 26.33 10.67 0.45
CA LYS A 126 26.98 10.95 1.76
C LYS A 126 26.24 10.44 2.99
N GLN A 127 24.99 9.97 2.86
CA GLN A 127 24.19 9.45 4.00
C GLN A 127 24.24 7.92 4.16
N GLN A 128 24.71 7.19 3.14
CA GLN A 128 24.67 5.71 3.10
C GLN A 128 25.75 5.04 3.98
N GLN A 129 26.90 5.68 4.22
CA GLN A 129 27.95 5.09 5.06
C GLN A 129 27.57 5.10 6.56
N GLU A 130 26.93 6.16 7.06
CA GLU A 130 26.51 6.22 8.47
C GLU A 130 25.31 5.30 8.75
N LYS A 131 24.28 5.31 7.89
CA LYS A 131 23.09 4.45 8.04
C LYS A 131 23.41 2.96 7.96
N GLY A 132 24.35 2.54 7.10
CA GLY A 132 24.79 1.15 7.02
C GLY A 132 25.48 0.65 8.28
N THR A 133 26.25 1.50 8.97
CA THR A 133 26.87 1.13 10.25
C THR A 133 25.85 1.01 11.37
N GLU A 134 24.80 1.83 11.38
CA GLU A 134 23.75 1.79 12.38
C GLU A 134 22.84 0.55 12.21
N ILE A 135 22.40 0.26 10.98
CA ILE A 135 21.60 -0.94 10.65
C ILE A 135 22.31 -2.20 11.15
N ASN A 136 23.61 -2.34 10.84
CA ASN A 136 24.41 -3.49 11.27
C ASN A 136 24.56 -3.58 12.80
N LYS A 137 24.68 -2.43 13.50
CA LYS A 137 24.78 -2.39 14.96
C LYS A 137 23.46 -2.79 15.62
N LEU A 138 22.34 -2.20 15.18
CA LEU A 138 21.01 -2.51 15.68
C LEU A 138 20.69 -3.99 15.46
N TYR A 139 20.90 -4.48 14.24
CA TYR A 139 20.66 -5.88 13.89
C TYR A 139 21.49 -6.86 14.73
N ARG A 140 22.81 -6.62 14.89
CA ARG A 140 23.67 -7.47 15.73
C ARG A 140 23.22 -7.50 17.18
N ALA A 141 22.77 -6.38 17.73
CA ALA A 141 22.29 -6.32 19.10
C ALA A 141 20.96 -7.07 19.25
N ILE A 142 20.03 -6.91 18.31
CA ILE A 142 18.75 -7.62 18.28
C ILE A 142 18.98 -9.13 18.18
N VAL A 143 19.81 -9.58 17.22
CA VAL A 143 20.12 -10.99 17.00
C VAL A 143 20.71 -11.66 18.24
N LYS A 144 21.56 -10.97 19.00
CA LYS A 144 22.08 -11.49 20.28
C LYS A 144 21.00 -11.77 21.32
N HIS A 145 19.86 -11.09 21.26
CA HIS A 145 18.76 -11.29 22.21
C HIS A 145 17.70 -12.24 21.67
N LEU A 146 17.73 -12.53 20.38
CA LEU A 146 16.67 -13.23 19.69
C LEU A 146 17.10 -14.54 19.03
N HIS A 147 18.39 -14.91 19.13
CA HIS A 147 18.93 -16.10 18.51
C HIS A 147 18.26 -17.38 19.07
N PRO A 148 17.91 -18.37 18.22
CA PRO A 148 17.31 -19.63 18.64
C PRO A 148 18.09 -20.37 19.72
N ASP A 149 19.43 -20.27 19.70
CA ASP A 149 20.31 -20.87 20.71
C ASP A 149 20.17 -20.24 22.12
N ILE A 150 19.59 -19.05 22.22
CA ILE A 150 19.46 -18.29 23.48
C ILE A 150 18.03 -18.42 24.04
N ASN A 151 17.00 -18.37 23.18
CA ASN A 151 15.59 -18.39 23.61
C ASN A 151 14.86 -19.73 23.35
N GLY A 152 15.55 -20.73 22.79
CA GLY A 152 14.95 -22.03 22.45
C GLY A 152 13.91 -21.96 21.33
N GLU A 153 13.11 -23.02 21.17
CA GLU A 153 12.03 -23.10 20.18
C GLU A 153 10.74 -22.41 20.63
N ASN A 154 10.84 -21.18 21.14
CA ASN A 154 9.63 -20.40 21.39
C ASN A 154 9.08 -19.88 20.04
N PRO A 155 7.83 -20.23 19.65
CA PRO A 155 7.26 -19.84 18.36
C PRO A 155 7.16 -18.32 18.17
N ASP A 156 6.99 -17.55 19.25
CA ASP A 156 6.89 -16.08 19.20
C ASP A 156 8.26 -15.45 18.89
N PHE A 157 9.32 -15.98 19.50
CA PHE A 157 10.70 -15.56 19.22
C PHE A 157 11.15 -15.96 17.82
N LYS A 158 10.69 -17.11 17.30
CA LYS A 158 10.98 -17.54 15.92
C LYS A 158 10.30 -16.64 14.89
N ARG A 159 9.10 -16.15 15.16
CA ARG A 159 8.41 -15.16 14.32
C ARG A 159 9.12 -13.82 14.33
N LEU A 160 9.41 -13.30 15.51
CA LEU A 160 10.15 -12.04 15.67
C LEU A 160 11.54 -12.12 15.01
N TRP A 161 12.16 -13.30 15.00
CA TRP A 161 13.43 -13.56 14.33
C TRP A 161 13.31 -13.33 12.84
N ASN A 162 12.36 -14.00 12.19
CA ASN A 162 12.13 -13.87 10.74
C ASN A 162 11.84 -12.40 10.35
N ASN A 163 11.14 -11.66 11.20
CA ASN A 163 10.78 -10.26 10.93
C ASN A 163 11.97 -9.31 11.07
N VAL A 164 12.87 -9.61 12.00
CA VAL A 164 14.15 -8.90 12.12
C VAL A 164 15.04 -9.23 10.91
N GLN A 165 15.04 -10.47 10.42
CA GLN A 165 15.75 -10.85 9.18
C GLN A 165 15.20 -10.07 7.97
N GLU A 166 13.88 -10.00 7.83
CA GLU A 166 13.22 -9.26 6.75
C GLU A 166 13.51 -7.76 6.84
N ALA A 167 13.32 -7.14 8.00
CA ALA A 167 13.62 -5.71 8.21
C ALA A 167 15.09 -5.37 7.95
N TYR A 168 16.01 -6.29 8.24
CA TYR A 168 17.43 -6.15 7.90
C TYR A 168 17.69 -6.28 6.40
N THR A 169 17.02 -7.23 5.74
CA THR A 169 17.11 -7.44 4.29
C THR A 169 16.59 -6.23 3.51
N GLU A 170 15.46 -5.68 3.94
CA GLU A 170 14.84 -4.44 3.41
C GLU A 170 15.62 -3.16 3.80
N LYS A 171 16.70 -3.26 4.59
CA LYS A 171 17.42 -2.12 5.19
C LYS A 171 16.49 -1.12 5.91
N ASN A 172 15.39 -1.61 6.46
CA ASN A 172 14.37 -0.80 7.11
C ASN A 172 14.80 -0.38 8.52
N ILE A 173 15.58 0.70 8.59
CA ILE A 173 16.16 1.21 9.84
C ILE A 173 15.10 1.56 10.90
N SER A 174 13.90 1.97 10.49
CA SER A 174 12.81 2.31 11.41
C SER A 174 12.25 1.08 12.12
N LYS A 175 12.04 -0.01 11.35
CA LYS A 175 11.66 -1.33 11.91
C LYS A 175 12.76 -1.84 12.85
N LEU A 176 14.02 -1.79 12.43
CA LEU A 176 15.16 -2.24 13.25
C LEU A 176 15.34 -1.44 14.54
N ARG A 177 15.22 -0.11 14.52
CA ARG A 177 15.23 0.70 15.75
C ARG A 177 14.10 0.33 16.69
N THR A 178 12.93 -0.01 16.13
CA THR A 178 11.80 -0.45 16.93
C THR A 178 12.07 -1.78 17.61
N TYR A 179 12.55 -2.79 16.89
CA TYR A 179 12.95 -4.07 17.48
C TYR A 179 14.09 -3.92 18.51
N TYR A 180 15.09 -3.09 18.22
CA TYR A 180 16.19 -2.81 19.15
C TYR A 180 15.69 -2.21 20.47
N ASN A 181 14.78 -1.23 20.41
CA ASN A 181 14.24 -0.59 21.61
C ASN A 181 13.42 -1.56 22.48
N ILE A 182 12.80 -2.57 21.87
CA ILE A 182 12.00 -3.57 22.58
C ILE A 182 12.89 -4.64 23.23
N LEU A 183 13.96 -5.03 22.53
CA LEU A 183 14.73 -6.22 22.89
C LEU A 183 16.02 -5.91 23.63
N CYS A 184 16.64 -4.75 23.40
CA CYS A 184 17.99 -4.46 23.87
C CYS A 184 18.06 -3.32 24.90
N ILE A 185 17.07 -2.43 24.95
CA ILE A 185 17.08 -1.29 25.89
C ILE A 185 16.58 -1.68 27.29
N GLU A 186 15.74 -2.71 27.39
CA GLU A 186 15.19 -3.22 28.66
C GLU A 186 16.28 -3.54 29.69
N GLU A 187 17.34 -4.25 29.27
CA GLU A 187 18.39 -4.72 30.18
C GLU A 187 19.30 -3.59 30.70
N GLN A 188 19.48 -2.51 29.94
CA GLN A 188 20.31 -1.37 30.35
C GLN A 188 19.61 -0.51 31.41
N ILE A 189 18.29 -0.30 31.26
CA ILE A 189 17.49 0.55 32.15
C ILE A 189 17.14 -0.18 33.46
N LEU A 190 16.91 -1.50 33.39
CA LEU A 190 16.55 -2.29 34.56
C LEU A 190 17.72 -2.53 35.51
N ASN A 191 18.96 -2.56 35.00
CA ASN A 191 20.16 -2.87 35.78
C ASN A 191 20.99 -1.64 36.22
N GLU A 192 20.68 -0.43 35.74
CA GLU A 192 21.38 0.81 36.11
C GLU A 192 21.10 1.19 37.58
N VAL A 193 22.09 1.32 38.46
CA VAL A 193 21.84 1.70 39.86
C VAL A 193 21.61 3.21 39.97
N ILE A 194 20.35 3.63 40.19
CA ILE A 194 19.96 5.04 40.31
C ILE A 194 20.06 5.47 41.78
N THR A 195 21.00 6.37 42.07
CA THR A 195 21.28 6.88 43.41
C THR A 195 20.95 8.36 43.58
N ASP A 196 20.74 9.10 42.49
CA ASP A 196 20.53 10.54 42.46
C ASP A 196 19.33 10.98 41.62
N GLU A 197 18.93 12.25 41.77
CA GLU A 197 17.79 12.84 41.06
C GLU A 197 18.04 12.95 39.54
N GLN A 198 19.31 13.07 39.11
CA GLN A 198 19.65 13.16 37.68
C GLN A 198 19.40 11.85 36.96
N GLY A 199 19.82 10.71 37.54
CA GLY A 199 19.49 9.39 37.02
C GLY A 199 18.00 9.11 37.03
N LEU A 200 17.28 9.60 38.05
CA LEU A 200 15.83 9.49 38.13
C LEU A 200 15.13 10.28 37.01
N GLU A 201 15.53 11.53 36.74
CA GLU A 201 14.93 12.34 35.67
C GLU A 201 15.20 11.76 34.28
N LYS A 202 16.38 11.15 34.07
CA LYS A 202 16.69 10.38 32.86
C LYS A 202 15.69 9.22 32.69
N LEU A 203 15.45 8.42 33.73
CA LEU A 203 14.47 7.34 33.70
C LEU A 203 13.04 7.87 33.45
N ARG A 204 12.65 8.99 34.06
CA ARG A 204 11.35 9.65 33.78
C ARG A 204 11.23 10.09 32.31
N SER A 205 12.31 10.59 31.72
CA SER A 205 12.35 10.98 30.31
C SER A 205 12.18 9.75 29.39
N GLU A 206 12.88 8.65 29.69
CA GLU A 206 12.78 7.40 28.93
C GLU A 206 11.37 6.79 29.01
N VAL A 207 10.75 6.78 30.20
CA VAL A 207 9.35 6.38 30.39
C VAL A 207 8.43 7.23 29.52
N ARG A 208 8.53 8.57 29.59
CA ARG A 208 7.70 9.47 28.77
C ARG A 208 7.87 9.25 27.27
N GLN A 209 9.10 9.00 26.81
CA GLN A 209 9.36 8.70 25.40
C GLN A 209 8.71 7.38 24.97
N LEU A 210 8.78 6.35 25.83
CA LEU A 210 8.16 5.07 25.56
C LEU A 210 6.63 5.16 25.58
N GLU A 211 6.03 5.91 26.52
CA GLU A 211 4.59 6.21 26.55
C GLU A 211 4.11 6.83 25.23
N MET A 212 4.79 7.89 24.76
CA MET A 212 4.46 8.54 23.49
C MET A 212 4.55 7.56 22.30
N LYS A 213 5.54 6.66 22.33
CA LYS A 213 5.71 5.65 21.28
C LYS A 213 4.58 4.62 21.31
N VAL A 214 4.21 4.10 22.49
CA VAL A 214 3.08 3.18 22.68
C VAL A 214 1.80 3.81 22.15
N ASP A 215 1.51 5.05 22.51
CA ASP A 215 0.30 5.75 22.06
C ASP A 215 0.30 6.03 20.56
N TYR A 216 1.46 6.29 19.97
CA TYR A 216 1.59 6.44 18.52
C TYR A 216 1.31 5.12 17.78
N GLU A 217 1.98 4.04 18.16
CA GLU A 217 1.80 2.74 17.51
C GLU A 217 0.38 2.18 17.75
N ARG A 218 -0.19 2.39 18.94
CA ARG A 218 -1.58 2.03 19.25
C ARG A 218 -2.56 2.73 18.32
N ARG A 219 -2.42 4.05 18.12
CA ARG A 219 -3.28 4.81 17.19
C ARG A 219 -3.12 4.35 15.75
N LYS A 220 -1.89 4.08 15.34
CA LYS A 220 -1.59 3.55 14.00
C LYS A 220 -2.24 2.18 13.80
N LEU A 221 -2.17 1.29 14.79
CA LEU A 221 -2.79 -0.03 14.74
C LEU A 221 -4.32 0.06 14.65
N GLN A 222 -4.95 0.95 15.44
CA GLN A 222 -6.39 1.19 15.35
C GLN A 222 -6.80 1.72 13.98
N ARG A 223 -6.01 2.63 13.41
CA ARG A 223 -6.25 3.14 12.06
C ARG A 223 -6.22 2.03 11.01
N ILE A 224 -5.24 1.12 11.07
CA ILE A 224 -5.13 0.00 10.13
C ILE A 224 -6.41 -0.85 10.15
N LYS A 225 -6.96 -1.13 11.33
CA LYS A 225 -8.21 -1.92 11.46
C LYS A 225 -9.45 -1.22 10.88
N THR A 226 -9.40 0.10 10.70
CA THR A 226 -10.48 0.90 10.09
C THR A 226 -10.29 1.14 8.60
N GLU A 227 -9.22 0.60 8.01
CA GLU A 227 -8.91 0.69 6.58
C GLU A 227 -9.20 -0.65 5.89
N GLU A 228 -9.35 -0.61 4.57
CA GLU A 228 -9.45 -1.82 3.77
C GLU A 228 -8.14 -2.63 3.85
N PRO A 229 -8.20 -3.97 3.85
CA PRO A 229 -9.39 -4.82 3.70
C PRO A 229 -10.11 -5.15 5.02
N PHE A 230 -9.65 -4.66 6.18
CA PHE A 230 -10.14 -5.09 7.49
C PHE A 230 -11.60 -4.71 7.76
N THR A 231 -12.03 -3.57 7.24
CA THR A 231 -13.45 -3.15 7.29
C THR A 231 -14.39 -4.12 6.59
N PHE A 232 -13.90 -4.90 5.63
CA PHE A 232 -14.68 -5.90 4.91
C PHE A 232 -14.61 -7.29 5.55
N ALA A 233 -13.78 -7.52 6.56
CA ALA A 233 -13.51 -8.86 7.10
C ALA A 233 -14.79 -9.60 7.55
N GLU A 234 -15.66 -8.92 8.30
CA GLU A 234 -16.94 -9.49 8.74
C GLU A 234 -18.00 -9.46 7.63
N LEU A 235 -17.98 -8.44 6.78
CA LEU A 235 -18.94 -8.30 5.68
C LEU A 235 -18.78 -9.41 4.64
N MET A 236 -17.55 -9.86 4.37
CA MET A 236 -17.24 -11.01 3.51
C MET A 236 -17.63 -12.37 4.10
N LYS A 237 -18.27 -12.41 5.28
CA LYS A 237 -18.89 -13.61 5.84
C LYS A 237 -20.42 -13.60 5.70
N ASP A 238 -21.00 -12.47 5.29
CA ASP A 238 -22.43 -12.30 5.10
C ASP A 238 -22.77 -12.44 3.61
N ASP A 239 -23.39 -13.56 3.25
CA ASP A 239 -23.83 -13.85 1.88
C ASP A 239 -24.77 -12.77 1.32
N THR A 240 -25.60 -12.16 2.16
CA THR A 240 -26.52 -11.08 1.74
C THR A 240 -25.73 -9.85 1.29
N TRP A 241 -24.70 -9.49 2.04
CA TRP A 241 -23.83 -8.37 1.68
C TRP A 241 -23.03 -8.68 0.41
N ILE A 242 -22.53 -9.91 0.26
CA ILE A 242 -21.82 -10.35 -0.95
C ILE A 242 -22.70 -10.21 -2.18
N GLU A 243 -23.95 -10.70 -2.14
CA GLU A 243 -24.91 -10.55 -3.24
C GLU A 243 -25.21 -9.08 -3.55
N GLN A 244 -25.35 -8.23 -2.53
CA GLN A 244 -25.55 -6.79 -2.72
C GLN A 244 -24.35 -6.13 -3.39
N GLN A 245 -23.12 -6.47 -3.01
CA GLN A 245 -21.92 -5.96 -3.67
C GLN A 245 -21.82 -6.43 -5.12
N HIS A 246 -22.12 -7.71 -5.40
CA HIS A 246 -22.19 -8.18 -6.78
C HIS A 246 -23.21 -7.41 -7.62
N SER A 247 -24.42 -7.22 -7.08
CA SER A 247 -25.45 -6.43 -7.76
C SER A 247 -25.00 -4.99 -8.00
N LYS A 248 -24.30 -4.38 -7.04
CA LYS A 248 -23.75 -3.03 -7.17
C LYS A 248 -22.71 -2.96 -8.28
N LEU A 249 -21.72 -3.85 -8.29
CA LEU A 249 -20.68 -3.91 -9.33
C LEU A 249 -21.30 -4.13 -10.70
N GLN A 250 -22.25 -5.06 -10.82
CA GLN A 250 -22.96 -5.33 -12.07
C GLN A 250 -23.73 -4.10 -12.58
N LYS A 251 -24.42 -3.37 -11.69
CA LYS A 251 -25.11 -2.13 -12.07
C LYS A 251 -24.14 -1.05 -12.55
N LEU A 252 -22.97 -0.93 -11.91
CA LEU A 252 -21.93 0.02 -12.34
C LEU A 252 -21.38 -0.35 -13.72
N ILE A 253 -21.10 -1.63 -13.96
CA ILE A 253 -20.66 -2.16 -15.26
C ILE A 253 -21.71 -1.82 -16.33
N GLN A 254 -22.97 -2.16 -16.10
CA GLN A 254 -24.06 -1.86 -17.04
C GLN A 254 -24.22 -0.36 -17.30
N THR A 255 -24.06 0.46 -16.26
CA THR A 255 -24.12 1.93 -16.40
C THR A 255 -23.00 2.42 -17.31
N LYS A 256 -21.77 1.92 -17.10
CA LYS A 256 -20.62 2.28 -17.93
C LYS A 256 -20.76 1.77 -19.36
N GLN A 257 -21.22 0.53 -19.56
CA GLN A 257 -21.52 -0.01 -20.90
C GLN A 257 -22.55 0.84 -21.64
N ARG A 258 -23.63 1.26 -20.95
CA ARG A 258 -24.64 2.16 -21.54
C ARG A 258 -24.05 3.53 -21.89
N GLN A 259 -23.17 4.08 -21.05
CA GLN A 259 -22.47 5.34 -21.35
C GLN A 259 -21.61 5.20 -22.61
N THR A 260 -20.85 4.11 -22.71
CA THR A 260 -20.05 3.77 -23.90
C THR A 260 -20.91 3.72 -25.15
N GLN A 261 -22.03 2.97 -25.10
CA GLN A 261 -22.94 2.84 -26.25
C GLN A 261 -23.51 4.20 -26.69
N LEU A 262 -24.00 5.02 -25.75
CA LEU A 262 -24.53 6.35 -26.07
C LEU A 262 -23.46 7.26 -26.68
N ALA A 263 -22.22 7.18 -26.19
CA ALA A 263 -21.10 7.94 -26.73
C ALA A 263 -20.74 7.46 -28.15
N GLU A 264 -20.79 6.15 -28.43
CA GLU A 264 -20.61 5.61 -29.78
C GLU A 264 -21.71 6.05 -30.75
N GLU A 265 -22.97 6.08 -30.30
CA GLU A 265 -24.10 6.60 -31.09
C GLU A 265 -23.91 8.08 -31.43
N GLN A 266 -23.38 8.88 -30.50
CA GLN A 266 -23.03 10.28 -30.75
C GLN A 266 -21.89 10.41 -31.77
N LEU A 267 -20.83 9.59 -31.67
CA LEU A 267 -19.77 9.56 -32.68
C LEU A 267 -20.31 9.18 -34.05
N GLN A 268 -21.19 8.18 -34.13
CA GLN A 268 -21.84 7.80 -35.38
C GLN A 268 -22.67 8.95 -35.96
N ALA A 269 -23.39 9.70 -35.12
CA ALA A 269 -24.16 10.86 -35.57
C ALA A 269 -23.27 12.00 -36.09
N ILE A 270 -22.10 12.22 -35.50
CA ILE A 270 -21.16 13.28 -35.90
C ILE A 270 -20.36 12.89 -37.15
N LEU A 271 -19.90 11.63 -37.23
CA LEU A 271 -18.92 11.19 -38.22
C LEU A 271 -19.52 10.32 -39.35
N GLY A 272 -20.70 9.75 -39.14
CA GLY A 272 -21.33 8.83 -40.08
C GLY A 272 -20.44 7.63 -40.39
N SER A 273 -20.29 7.30 -41.68
CA SER A 273 -19.50 6.15 -42.15
C SER A 273 -18.03 6.21 -41.73
N LYS A 274 -17.49 7.40 -41.43
CA LYS A 274 -16.09 7.55 -40.99
C LYS A 274 -15.83 6.89 -39.63
N TRP A 275 -16.83 6.80 -38.75
CA TRP A 275 -16.70 6.07 -37.48
C TRP A 275 -16.63 4.55 -37.72
N ASP A 276 -17.45 4.03 -38.64
CA ASP A 276 -17.41 2.62 -39.02
C ASP A 276 -16.11 2.23 -39.72
N GLU A 277 -15.55 3.12 -40.54
CA GLU A 277 -14.23 2.95 -41.16
C GLU A 277 -13.12 2.90 -40.11
N TYR A 278 -13.13 3.81 -39.12
CA TYR A 278 -12.16 3.79 -38.03
C TYR A 278 -12.20 2.49 -37.23
N LYS A 279 -13.39 2.03 -36.81
CA LYS A 279 -13.55 0.76 -36.08
C LYS A 279 -13.02 -0.45 -36.86
N LYS A 280 -13.17 -0.45 -38.19
CA LYS A 280 -12.67 -1.52 -39.06
C LYS A 280 -11.15 -1.47 -39.24
N GLN A 281 -10.56 -0.28 -39.29
CA GLN A 281 -9.12 -0.07 -39.47
C GLN A 281 -8.33 -0.22 -38.17
N ASN A 282 -8.99 0.05 -37.03
CA ASN A 282 -8.44 -0.09 -35.69
C ASN A 282 -9.31 -1.08 -34.90
N PRO A 283 -9.40 -2.36 -35.33
CA PRO A 283 -9.87 -3.37 -34.41
C PRO A 283 -8.91 -3.34 -33.23
N LYS A 284 -9.40 -3.15 -32.00
CA LYS A 284 -8.54 -3.24 -30.81
C LYS A 284 -7.78 -4.56 -30.93
N THR A 285 -6.48 -4.48 -31.21
CA THR A 285 -5.68 -5.67 -31.46
C THR A 285 -5.54 -6.42 -30.14
N LYS A 286 -5.44 -7.75 -30.22
CA LYS A 286 -5.28 -8.58 -29.03
C LYS A 286 -4.12 -8.09 -28.16
N GLU A 287 -3.01 -7.63 -28.76
CA GLU A 287 -1.87 -7.02 -28.06
C GLU A 287 -2.19 -5.73 -27.29
N GLN A 288 -3.09 -4.88 -27.79
CA GLN A 288 -3.50 -3.65 -27.10
C GLN A 288 -4.48 -3.93 -25.96
N PHE A 289 -5.29 -4.99 -26.12
CA PHE A 289 -6.15 -5.51 -25.06
C PHE A 289 -5.32 -6.23 -23.99
N ASP A 290 -4.34 -7.05 -24.37
CA ASP A 290 -3.44 -7.76 -23.45
C ASP A 290 -2.59 -6.75 -22.64
N PHE A 291 -2.07 -5.68 -23.25
CA PHE A 291 -1.36 -4.62 -22.50
C PHE A 291 -2.28 -3.86 -21.53
N GLN A 292 -3.55 -3.63 -21.91
CA GLN A 292 -4.55 -3.03 -21.01
C GLN A 292 -4.94 -4.00 -19.90
N ASP A 293 -5.05 -5.29 -20.20
CA ASP A 293 -5.40 -6.34 -19.25
C ASP A 293 -4.28 -6.55 -18.24
N ASP A 294 -3.02 -6.66 -18.67
CA ASP A 294 -1.83 -6.69 -17.80
C ASP A 294 -1.74 -5.43 -16.93
N PHE A 295 -2.01 -4.24 -17.49
CA PHE A 295 -2.09 -2.99 -16.71
C PHE A 295 -3.17 -3.06 -15.63
N LEU A 296 -4.36 -3.53 -15.99
CA LEU A 296 -5.51 -3.57 -15.09
C LEU A 296 -5.29 -4.57 -13.98
N GLU A 297 -4.75 -5.76 -14.26
CA GLU A 297 -4.39 -6.72 -13.22
C GLU A 297 -3.36 -6.13 -12.25
N ASN A 298 -2.27 -5.55 -12.76
CA ASN A 298 -1.25 -4.95 -11.91
C ASN A 298 -1.78 -3.76 -11.08
N THR A 299 -2.66 -2.93 -11.65
CA THR A 299 -3.23 -1.75 -10.95
C THR A 299 -4.33 -2.14 -9.95
N TYR A 300 -5.14 -3.15 -10.28
CA TYR A 300 -6.22 -3.65 -9.46
C TYR A 300 -5.70 -4.29 -8.16
N PHE A 301 -4.71 -5.18 -8.25
CA PHE A 301 -4.14 -5.85 -7.08
C PHE A 301 -3.19 -4.94 -6.28
N SER A 302 -2.44 -4.06 -6.95
CA SER A 302 -1.48 -3.14 -6.27
C SER A 302 -2.14 -2.06 -5.41
N MET A 303 -3.40 -1.68 -5.68
CA MET A 303 -4.14 -0.74 -4.84
C MET A 303 -4.61 -1.35 -3.50
N ARG A 304 -4.55 -2.68 -3.35
CA ARG A 304 -5.11 -3.41 -2.20
C ARG A 304 -4.04 -3.95 -1.24
N ALA A 305 -2.78 -4.04 -1.67
CA ALA A 305 -1.64 -4.54 -0.89
C ALA A 305 -1.00 -3.46 0.00
#